data_AF-A0A357F4W1-F1
#
_entry.id   AF-A0A357F4W1-F1
#
_cell.length_a   1.000
_cell.length_b   1.000
_cell.length_c   1.000
_cell.angle_alpha   90.00
_cell.angle_beta   90.00
_cell.angle_gamma   90.00
#
_symmetry.space_group_name_H-M   'P 1'
#
loop_
_entity.id
_entity.type
_entity.pdbx_description
1 polymer ?
#
loop_
_entity_poly.entity_id
_entity_poly.type
_entity_poly.pdbx_seq_one_letter_code
_entity_poly.pdbx_strand_id
1 'polypeptide(L)'
;MNIIKIILAILGIIFGAMIVFWLLGVVWSLLWYAFWIGVVGAIGYGGYKLFKKAEKKYVGQGSAYGEIDDRDFNMSWEEYDRKYLNK
;
A
#
# COMPACT_ATOMS: atom_id res chain seq x y z
N MET A 1 -56.77 -20.92 18.14
CA MET A 1 -56.01 -20.39 16.98
C MET A 1 -55.28 -21.54 16.33
N ASN A 2 -55.51 -21.81 15.05
CA ASN A 2 -55.01 -23.02 14.37
C ASN A 2 -53.48 -23.14 14.53
N ILE A 3 -53.01 -24.24 15.13
CA ILE A 3 -51.59 -24.56 15.37
C ILE A 3 -50.72 -24.35 14.13
N ILE A 4 -51.26 -24.64 12.95
CA ILE A 4 -50.62 -24.42 11.65
C ILE A 4 -50.16 -22.97 11.47
N LYS A 5 -50.97 -21.97 11.88
CA LYS A 5 -50.62 -20.55 11.76
C LYS A 5 -49.44 -20.18 12.67
N ILE A 6 -49.32 -20.82 13.83
CA ILE A 6 -48.21 -20.60 14.77
C ILE A 6 -46.92 -21.16 14.19
N ILE A 7 -46.97 -22.37 13.64
CA ILE A 7 -45.80 -23.01 12.99
C ILE A 7 -45.31 -22.17 11.80
N LEU A 8 -46.23 -21.67 10.98
CA LEU A 8 -45.90 -20.80 9.84
C LEU A 8 -45.24 -19.48 10.27
N ALA A 9 -45.73 -18.88 11.36
CA ALA A 9 -45.14 -17.65 11.90
C ALA A 9 -43.71 -17.89 12.42
N ILE A 10 -43.47 -18.99 13.13
CA ILE A 10 -42.13 -19.36 13.63
C ILE A 10 -41.17 -19.61 12.46
N LEU A 11 -41.60 -20.36 11.45
CA LEU A 11 -40.79 -20.60 10.25
C LEU A 11 -40.45 -19.29 9.53
N GLY A 12 -41.41 -18.37 9.41
CA GLY A 12 -41.15 -17.06 8.82
C GLY A 12 -40.07 -16.27 9.56
N ILE A 13 -40.09 -16.29 10.89
CA ILE A 13 -39.07 -15.64 11.73
C ILE A 13 -37.69 -16.29 11.52
N ILE A 14 -37.64 -17.63 11.47
CA ILE A 14 -36.38 -18.36 11.25
C ILE A 14 -35.78 -18.00 9.90
N PHE A 15 -36.58 -18.06 8.82
CA PHE A 15 -36.10 -17.69 7.49
C PHE A 15 -35.69 -16.21 7.41
N GLY A 16 -36.43 -15.32 8.06
CA GLY A 16 -36.06 -13.91 8.16
C GLY A 16 -34.69 -13.72 8.84
N ALA A 17 -34.49 -14.37 9.99
CA ALA A 17 -33.21 -14.31 10.71
C ALA A 17 -32.06 -14.91 9.88
N MET A 18 -32.29 -16.01 9.17
CA MET A 18 -31.29 -16.62 8.29
C MET A 18 -30.83 -15.66 7.19
N ILE A 19 -31.76 -14.94 6.55
CA ILE A 19 -31.43 -13.95 5.52
C ILE A 19 -30.60 -12.79 6.10
N VAL A 20 -30.98 -12.30 7.29
CA VAL A 20 -30.23 -11.23 7.96
C VAL A 20 -28.81 -11.68 8.29
N PHE A 21 -28.64 -12.88 8.86
CA PHE A 21 -27.31 -13.41 9.16
C PHE A 21 -26.48 -13.66 7.90
N TRP A 22 -27.11 -14.11 6.82
CA TRP A 22 -26.44 -14.27 5.54
C TRP A 22 -25.91 -12.94 5.01
N LEU A 23 -26.73 -11.89 5.00
CA LEU A 23 -26.31 -10.55 4.58
C LEU A 23 -25.18 -9.99 5.46
N LEU A 24 -25.29 -10.12 6.78
CA LEU A 24 -24.24 -9.71 7.71
C LEU A 24 -22.94 -10.49 7.49
N GLY A 25 -23.04 -11.78 7.21
CA GLY A 25 -21.89 -12.62 6.87
C GLY A 25 -21.17 -12.16 5.60
N VAL A 26 -21.93 -11.82 4.55
CA VAL A 26 -21.38 -11.25 3.31
C VAL A 26 -20.64 -9.94 3.60
N VAL A 27 -21.28 -9.00 4.30
CA VAL A 27 -20.64 -7.71 4.65
C VAL A 27 -19.37 -7.92 5.47
N TRP A 28 -19.42 -8.81 6.45
CA TRP A 28 -18.27 -9.13 7.29
C TRP A 28 -17.11 -9.71 6.48
N SER A 29 -17.40 -10.67 5.59
CA SER A 29 -16.38 -11.25 4.72
C SER A 29 -15.71 -10.21 3.81
N LEU A 30 -16.49 -9.29 3.24
CA LEU A 30 -15.97 -8.21 2.39
C LEU A 30 -15.02 -7.29 3.18
N LEU A 31 -15.42 -6.89 4.39
CA LEU A 31 -14.57 -6.09 5.27
C LEU A 31 -13.28 -6.82 5.64
N TRP A 32 -13.37 -8.13 5.88
CA TRP A 32 -12.21 -8.95 6.20
C TRP A 32 -11.20 -9.03 5.06
N TYR A 33 -11.68 -9.27 3.83
CA TYR A 33 -10.81 -9.27 2.66
C TYR A 33 -10.23 -7.88 2.39
N ALA A 34 -11.02 -6.82 2.50
CA ALA A 34 -10.55 -5.45 2.34
C ALA A 34 -9.47 -5.09 3.36
N PHE A 35 -9.62 -5.53 4.62
CA PHE A 35 -8.62 -5.37 5.66
C PHE A 35 -7.30 -6.03 5.26
N TRP A 36 -7.32 -7.30 4.84
CA TRP A 36 -6.10 -8.00 4.43
C TRP A 36 -5.43 -7.39 3.20
N ILE A 37 -6.21 -6.97 2.20
CA ILE A 37 -5.68 -6.24 1.04
C ILE A 37 -5.00 -4.94 1.50
N GLY A 38 -5.63 -4.21 2.43
CA GLY A 38 -5.06 -3.01 3.02
C GLY A 38 -3.76 -3.29 3.78
N VAL A 39 -3.71 -4.35 4.58
CA VAL A 39 -2.51 -4.78 5.32
C VAL A 39 -1.38 -5.14 4.36
N VAL A 40 -1.64 -5.98 3.36
CA VAL A 40 -0.63 -6.37 2.36
C VAL A 40 -0.16 -5.15 1.56
N GLY A 41 -1.07 -4.26 1.16
CA GLY A 41 -0.73 -3.02 0.47
C GLY A 41 0.13 -2.09 1.33
N ALA A 42 -0.22 -1.91 2.60
CA ALA A 42 0.53 -1.08 3.54
C ALA A 42 1.93 -1.65 3.82
N ILE A 43 2.04 -2.96 4.04
CA ILE A 43 3.32 -3.64 4.23
C ILE A 43 4.16 -3.56 2.96
N GLY A 44 3.60 -3.84 1.79
CA GLY A 44 4.31 -3.80 0.51
C GLY A 44 4.81 -2.39 0.18
N TYR A 45 3.94 -1.38 0.28
CA TYR A 45 4.31 0.01 0.03
C TYR A 45 5.29 0.55 1.09
N GLY A 46 5.04 0.26 2.36
CA GLY A 46 5.92 0.65 3.47
C GLY A 46 7.30 0.02 3.35
N GLY A 47 7.34 -1.29 3.08
CA GLY A 47 8.57 -2.05 2.82
C GLY A 47 9.34 -1.50 1.63
N TYR A 48 8.69 -1.27 0.49
CA TYR A 48 9.31 -0.68 -0.69
C TYR A 48 9.90 0.71 -0.41
N LYS A 49 9.14 1.59 0.27
CA LYS A 49 9.58 2.95 0.60
C LYS A 49 10.77 2.95 1.58
N LEU A 50 10.73 2.08 2.59
CA LEU A 50 11.82 1.92 3.55
C LEU A 50 13.05 1.32 2.89
N PHE A 51 12.87 0.32 2.03
CA PHE A 51 13.94 -0.32 1.29
C PHE A 51 14.62 0.66 0.35
N LYS A 52 13.87 1.44 -0.45
CA LYS A 52 14.46 2.51 -1.29
C LYS A 52 15.16 3.58 -0.47
N LYS A 53 14.63 3.94 0.70
CA LYS A 53 15.28 4.91 1.60
C LYS A 53 16.58 4.33 2.17
N ALA A 54 16.60 3.05 2.51
CA ALA A 54 17.78 2.34 2.98
C ALA A 54 18.80 2.18 1.85
N GLU A 55 18.38 1.74 0.67
CA GLU A 55 19.21 1.67 -0.54
C GLU A 55 19.83 3.02 -0.87
N LYS A 56 19.05 4.10 -0.89
CA LYS A 56 19.61 5.46 -1.06
C LYS A 56 20.61 5.81 0.05
N LYS A 57 20.39 5.36 1.29
CA LYS A 57 21.30 5.64 2.41
C LYS A 57 22.60 4.81 2.38
N TYR A 58 22.53 3.56 1.94
CA TYR A 58 23.63 2.59 2.02
C TYR A 58 24.33 2.36 0.68
N VAL A 59 23.62 2.50 -0.43
CA VAL A 59 24.10 2.36 -1.82
C VAL A 59 24.17 3.74 -2.52
N GLY A 60 23.40 4.73 -2.06
CA GLY A 60 23.23 6.03 -2.71
C GLY A 60 23.97 7.22 -2.07
N GLN A 61 25.30 7.19 -2.13
CA GLN A 61 26.11 8.26 -2.73
C GLN A 61 27.49 7.64 -2.93
N GLY A 62 27.64 6.89 -4.02
CA GLY A 62 28.96 6.76 -4.61
C GLY A 62 29.51 8.17 -4.75
N SER A 63 30.76 8.37 -4.35
CA SER A 63 31.49 9.62 -4.13
C SER A 63 31.54 10.60 -5.33
N ALA A 64 30.74 10.42 -6.37
CA ALA A 64 30.69 11.20 -7.59
C ALA A 64 29.29 11.76 -7.94
N TYR A 65 28.23 11.46 -7.18
CA TYR A 65 26.86 11.90 -7.54
C TYR A 65 26.59 13.40 -7.26
N GLY A 66 27.57 14.14 -6.74
CA GLY A 66 27.46 15.58 -6.47
C GLY A 66 28.42 16.45 -7.26
N GLU A 67 29.29 15.87 -8.10
CA GLU A 67 30.38 16.63 -8.73
C GLU A 67 30.15 16.97 -10.21
N ILE A 68 29.10 16.44 -10.84
CA ILE A 68 28.74 16.83 -12.21
C ILE A 68 27.24 17.11 -12.23
N ASP A 69 26.88 18.37 -12.00
CA ASP A 69 25.54 18.91 -12.25
C ASP A 69 25.27 18.81 -13.76
N ASP A 70 24.02 18.67 -14.21
CA ASP A 70 23.69 18.58 -15.65
C ASP A 70 24.18 19.82 -16.46
N ARG A 71 24.57 20.88 -15.75
CA ARG A 71 25.20 22.11 -16.26
C ARG A 71 26.70 21.98 -16.54
N ASP A 72 27.38 21.01 -15.95
CA ASP A 72 28.83 20.80 -16.12
C ASP A 72 29.16 20.07 -17.43
N PHE A 73 28.17 19.49 -18.14
CA PHE A 73 28.36 18.92 -19.48
C PHE A 73 28.73 19.94 -20.55
N ASN A 74 28.40 21.22 -20.33
CA ASN A 74 28.71 22.32 -21.26
C ASN A 74 29.96 23.11 -20.83
N MET A 75 30.69 22.63 -19.82
CA MET A 75 31.85 23.32 -19.30
C MET A 75 33.05 23.14 -20.22
N SER A 76 33.77 24.21 -20.50
CA SER A 76 35.03 24.13 -21.24
C SER A 76 36.10 23.44 -20.40
N TRP A 77 37.08 22.79 -21.05
CA TRP A 77 38.18 22.10 -20.34
C TRP A 77 38.94 23.01 -19.36
N GLU A 78 39.06 24.31 -19.66
CA GLU A 78 39.69 25.29 -18.75
C GLU A 78 38.86 25.58 -17.49
N GLU A 79 37.53 25.62 -17.61
CA GLU A 79 36.63 25.84 -16.47
C GLU A 79 36.57 24.61 -15.55
N TYR A 80 36.64 23.41 -16.13
CA TYR A 80 36.71 22.16 -15.36
C TYR A 80 38.02 22.05 -14.56
N ASP A 81 39.15 22.35 -15.19
CA ASP A 81 40.47 22.31 -14.55
C ASP A 81 40.57 23.27 -13.36
N ARG A 82 40.06 24.50 -13.52
CA ARG A 82 40.02 25.49 -12.44
C ARG A 82 39.11 25.09 -11.28
N LYS A 83 38.00 24.42 -11.54
CA LYS A 83 36.99 24.09 -10.53
C LYS A 83 37.34 22.83 -9.73
N TYR A 84 38.00 21.86 -10.36
CA TYR A 84 38.18 20.53 -9.78
C TYR A 84 39.63 20.04 -9.65
N LEU A 85 40.57 20.56 -10.45
CA LEU A 85 41.95 20.04 -10.51
C LEU A 85 42.98 20.97 -9.85
N ASN A 86 42.79 22.29 -9.94
CA ASN A 86 43.67 23.29 -9.34
C ASN A 86 43.02 23.99 -8.13
N LYS A 87 42.95 23.30 -6.99
CA LYS A 87 42.44 23.86 -5.72
C LYS A 87 43.51 24.59 -4.93
#